data_AF-A0A1V3JTV4-F1
#
_entry.id   AF-A0A1V3JTV4-F1
#
_cell.length_a   1.000
_cell.length_b   1.000
_cell.length_c   1.000
_cell.angle_alpha   90.00
_cell.angle_beta   90.00
_cell.angle_gamma   90.00
#
_symmetry.space_group_name_H-M   'P 1'
#
loop_
_entity.id
_entity.type
_entity.pdbx_description
1 polymer ?
#
loop_
_entity_poly.entity_id
_entity_poly.type
_entity_poly.pdbx_seq_one_letter_code
_entity_poly.pdbx_strand_id
1 'polypeptide(L)'
;MRTNFITIFIILLIYFFISLHSGSTDMIVSSYLILYYFIILFIYSVLHFITLRLSKHKIKGPIKFLLFIASFAIFFGYFALRNYIDETIYRKRIKESTSIFLEVLQNVPNNTEIWADYDRFYASTDNLKDEKGKQPTFKWGNFELTSLDSRYSTEEVKAVSLTQPKELPKGMQCGMELYFSSKKSKKDEEGEEYYFKPESFQFSHCNVRELALSLHKQKIQLNNAILYYSDGIEKSYGAWRESVKQAASQLGLNEYWFVRLEGQVRIEKEWVANDDDIGVLFDISANPIALVVSAEHQTGLDNMKLKQCFIKSNSSTMILTNLQDEKPTLLTNDLVDNSQSPNCPTLIKVTLDYHPNIFEELSNKKELLLKNFSHLDNNINVNWNDKYPRLYSLWTDSNEHSFFWDKLNIKGFNIESMYGRKEVRVELTNDSSIKLGNFICRQKATFWHHDKPLDNSLAYENFTLIRCNIDDGILLIKNHPVKINKGKLAYFYPNEQYSEIVDFDEIKSVKKSQFKSEYLELDLIEPYPILNIANSQFYLEQAVVNTKNEIIALLGEIKEIAPMEGVTLGKCKYENPSLTLILKNFTDNDVEVSLSTRKHYPLILKNTENAYSCRDIQKQPYYILSVNSRDGYRNNFIKN
;
A
#
# COMPACT_ATOMS: atom_id res chain seq x y z
N MET A 1 -59.10 -39.50 -3.92
CA MET A 1 -58.84 -38.39 -2.95
C MET A 1 -59.81 -38.37 -1.77
N ARG A 2 -61.13 -38.60 -1.92
CA ARG A 2 -62.08 -38.63 -0.78
C ARG A 2 -61.70 -39.63 0.33
N THR A 3 -61.12 -40.77 -0.02
CA THR A 3 -60.70 -41.83 0.91
C THR A 3 -59.53 -41.43 1.82
N ASN A 4 -58.66 -40.50 1.40
CA ASN A 4 -57.48 -40.12 2.19
C ASN A 4 -57.80 -39.10 3.29
N PHE A 5 -58.73 -38.17 3.06
CA PHE A 5 -59.11 -37.17 4.05
C PHE A 5 -59.83 -37.80 5.25
N ILE A 6 -60.78 -38.71 4.99
CA ILE A 6 -61.52 -39.42 6.05
C ILE A 6 -60.53 -40.25 6.90
N THR A 7 -59.55 -40.89 6.26
CA THR A 7 -58.52 -41.67 6.96
C THR A 7 -57.66 -40.79 7.88
N ILE A 8 -57.22 -39.62 7.40
CA ILE A 8 -56.46 -38.65 8.22
C ILE A 8 -57.29 -38.13 9.39
N PHE A 9 -58.58 -37.86 9.18
CA PHE A 9 -59.48 -37.41 10.26
C PHE A 9 -59.69 -38.49 11.33
N ILE A 10 -59.88 -39.75 10.91
CA ILE A 10 -60.02 -40.88 11.83
C ILE A 10 -58.74 -41.07 12.64
N ILE A 11 -57.56 -40.96 12.00
CA ILE A 11 -56.27 -41.03 12.70
C ILE A 11 -56.14 -39.90 13.73
N LEU A 12 -56.50 -38.66 13.36
CA LEU A 12 -56.46 -37.51 14.28
C LEU A 12 -57.44 -37.66 15.45
N LEU A 13 -58.64 -38.22 15.21
CA LEU A 13 -59.60 -38.53 16.27
C LEU A 13 -59.11 -39.64 17.20
N ILE A 14 -58.55 -40.71 16.66
CA ILE A 14 -57.97 -41.79 17.47
C ILE A 14 -56.83 -41.24 18.33
N TYR A 15 -55.95 -40.44 17.74
CA TYR A 15 -54.86 -39.77 18.46
C TYR A 15 -55.36 -38.83 19.55
N PHE A 16 -56.41 -38.04 19.28
CA PHE A 16 -57.08 -37.19 20.26
C PHE A 16 -57.68 -38.01 21.41
N PHE A 17 -58.41 -39.09 21.12
CA PHE A 17 -59.03 -39.93 22.16
C PHE A 17 -57.99 -40.66 23.02
N ILE A 18 -56.89 -41.15 22.43
CA ILE A 18 -55.76 -41.73 23.17
C ILE A 18 -55.15 -40.67 24.10
N SER A 19 -54.93 -39.45 23.59
CA SER A 19 -54.35 -38.34 24.36
C SER A 19 -55.27 -37.83 25.47
N LEU A 20 -56.59 -37.91 25.26
CA LEU A 20 -57.62 -37.53 26.23
C LEU A 20 -57.72 -38.53 27.38
N HIS A 21 -57.55 -39.83 27.09
CA HIS A 21 -57.50 -40.86 28.14
C HIS A 21 -56.19 -40.84 28.95
N SER A 22 -55.09 -40.41 28.35
CA SER A 22 -53.79 -40.33 29.02
C SER A 22 -53.57 -39.02 29.80
N GLY A 23 -54.45 -38.02 29.66
CA GLY A 23 -54.33 -36.72 30.34
C GLY A 23 -53.15 -35.86 29.90
N SER A 24 -52.58 -36.12 28.71
CA SER A 24 -51.40 -35.40 28.20
C SER A 24 -51.74 -33.97 27.74
N THR A 25 -50.79 -33.04 27.89
CA THR A 25 -50.86 -31.70 27.25
C THR A 25 -50.95 -31.77 25.73
N ASP A 26 -50.62 -32.92 25.12
CA ASP A 26 -50.81 -33.19 23.70
C ASP A 26 -52.29 -33.16 23.27
N MET A 27 -53.23 -33.21 24.21
CA MET A 27 -54.66 -32.98 23.96
C MET A 27 -54.92 -31.57 23.39
N ILE A 28 -54.17 -30.56 23.85
CA ILE A 28 -54.27 -29.18 23.35
C ILE A 28 -53.75 -29.14 21.91
N VAL A 29 -52.61 -29.76 21.65
CA VAL A 29 -52.01 -29.78 20.30
C VAL A 29 -52.91 -30.54 19.32
N SER A 30 -53.45 -31.70 19.71
CA SER A 30 -54.35 -32.49 18.87
C SER A 30 -55.70 -31.83 18.62
N SER A 31 -56.27 -31.12 19.60
CA SER A 31 -57.48 -30.31 19.38
C SER A 31 -57.24 -29.13 18.42
N TYR A 32 -56.10 -28.44 18.52
CA TYR A 32 -55.69 -27.44 17.54
C TYR A 32 -55.53 -28.06 16.13
N LEU A 33 -54.90 -29.23 16.02
CA LEU A 33 -54.73 -29.91 14.73
C LEU A 33 -56.06 -30.33 14.09
N ILE A 34 -57.04 -30.77 14.88
CA ILE A 34 -58.40 -31.05 14.39
C ILE A 34 -59.07 -29.77 13.90
N LEU A 35 -58.95 -28.66 14.64
CA LEU A 35 -59.50 -27.37 14.22
C LEU A 35 -58.86 -26.89 12.90
N TYR A 36 -57.53 -26.94 12.80
CA TYR A 36 -56.82 -26.60 11.55
C TYR A 36 -57.21 -27.52 10.40
N TYR A 37 -57.40 -28.81 10.66
CA TYR A 37 -57.89 -29.75 9.66
C TYR A 37 -59.27 -29.34 9.13
N PHE A 38 -60.21 -28.93 10.00
CA PHE A 38 -61.51 -28.41 9.57
C PHE A 38 -61.41 -27.10 8.80
N ILE A 39 -60.52 -26.17 9.20
CA ILE A 39 -60.27 -24.92 8.47
C ILE A 39 -59.73 -25.23 7.07
N ILE A 40 -58.77 -26.15 6.94
CA ILE A 40 -58.22 -26.57 5.64
C ILE A 40 -59.30 -27.25 4.79
N LEU A 41 -60.14 -28.09 5.38
CA LEU A 41 -61.25 -28.74 4.66
C LEU A 41 -62.29 -27.72 4.20
N PHE A 42 -62.59 -26.71 5.02
CA PHE A 42 -63.46 -25.61 4.64
C PHE A 42 -62.87 -24.81 3.49
N ILE A 43 -61.59 -24.42 3.58
CA ILE A 43 -60.88 -23.72 2.50
C ILE A 43 -60.84 -24.57 1.23
N TYR A 44 -60.53 -25.87 1.34
CA TYR A 44 -60.53 -26.79 0.20
C TYR A 44 -61.92 -26.94 -0.40
N SER A 45 -62.97 -27.04 0.41
CA SER A 45 -64.36 -27.17 -0.06
C SER A 45 -64.84 -25.86 -0.71
N VAL A 46 -64.46 -24.71 -0.17
CA VAL A 46 -64.69 -23.39 -0.77
C VAL A 46 -63.93 -23.26 -2.09
N LEU A 47 -62.65 -23.63 -2.14
CA LEU A 47 -61.85 -23.64 -3.36
C LEU A 47 -62.37 -24.65 -4.38
N HIS A 48 -62.85 -25.80 -3.95
CA HIS A 48 -63.44 -26.83 -4.81
C HIS A 48 -64.79 -26.39 -5.35
N PHE A 49 -65.63 -25.75 -4.52
CA PHE A 49 -66.88 -25.11 -4.93
C PHE A 49 -66.62 -23.97 -5.90
N ILE A 50 -65.62 -23.13 -5.62
CA ILE A 50 -65.17 -22.05 -6.50
C ILE A 50 -64.66 -22.64 -7.83
N THR A 51 -63.80 -23.66 -7.82
CA THR A 51 -63.30 -24.29 -9.06
C THR A 51 -64.38 -25.05 -9.83
N LEU A 52 -65.33 -25.74 -9.18
CA LEU A 52 -66.48 -26.34 -9.86
C LEU A 52 -67.37 -25.28 -10.51
N ARG A 53 -67.64 -24.17 -9.80
CA ARG A 53 -68.47 -23.06 -10.29
C ARG A 53 -67.75 -22.22 -11.36
N LEU A 54 -66.42 -22.16 -11.31
CA LEU A 54 -65.56 -21.48 -12.30
C LEU A 54 -65.14 -22.35 -13.49
N SER A 55 -65.22 -23.69 -13.38
CA SER A 55 -64.90 -24.59 -14.51
C SER A 55 -65.86 -24.43 -15.69
N LYS A 56 -67.03 -23.82 -15.48
CA LYS A 56 -68.01 -23.53 -16.54
C LYS A 56 -68.05 -22.07 -17.00
N HIS A 57 -67.41 -21.10 -16.33
CA HIS A 57 -67.42 -19.70 -16.76
C HIS A 57 -66.13 -18.92 -16.44
N LYS A 58 -65.64 -18.13 -17.41
CA LYS A 58 -64.51 -17.20 -17.25
C LYS A 58 -64.77 -16.20 -16.11
N ILE A 59 -63.84 -16.09 -15.16
CA ILE A 59 -63.87 -15.14 -14.03
C ILE A 59 -64.00 -13.71 -14.57
N LYS A 60 -65.10 -13.03 -14.25
CA LYS A 60 -65.35 -11.63 -14.67
C LYS A 60 -64.39 -10.67 -13.96
N GLY A 61 -64.01 -9.59 -14.65
CA GLY A 61 -63.05 -8.56 -14.20
C GLY A 61 -63.20 -8.05 -12.76
N PRO A 62 -64.41 -7.82 -12.21
CA PRO A 62 -64.57 -7.29 -10.85
C PRO A 62 -64.01 -8.23 -9.76
N ILE A 63 -64.13 -9.54 -9.95
CA ILE A 63 -63.67 -10.54 -8.98
C ILE A 63 -62.14 -10.65 -9.03
N LYS A 64 -61.53 -10.51 -10.22
CA LYS A 64 -60.07 -10.42 -10.35
C LYS A 64 -59.51 -9.20 -9.63
N PHE A 65 -60.19 -8.06 -9.74
CA PHE A 65 -59.79 -6.82 -9.07
C PHE A 65 -59.90 -6.92 -7.54
N LEU A 66 -60.98 -7.53 -7.03
CA LEU A 66 -61.15 -7.80 -5.59
C LEU A 66 -60.07 -8.74 -5.04
N LEU A 67 -59.72 -9.80 -5.77
CA LEU A 67 -58.64 -10.71 -5.37
C LEU A 67 -57.28 -10.00 -5.40
N PHE A 68 -57.04 -9.14 -6.39
CA PHE A 68 -55.82 -8.33 -6.47
C PHE A 68 -55.70 -7.34 -5.30
N ILE A 69 -56.79 -6.65 -4.92
CA ILE A 69 -56.83 -5.76 -3.75
C ILE A 69 -56.58 -6.54 -2.46
N ALA A 70 -57.19 -7.72 -2.29
CA ALA A 70 -57.00 -8.55 -1.10
C ALA A 70 -55.53 -8.99 -0.95
N SER A 71 -54.87 -9.40 -2.04
CA SER A 71 -53.45 -9.75 -2.03
C SER A 71 -52.55 -8.55 -1.71
N PHE A 72 -52.85 -7.36 -2.24
CA PHE A 72 -52.13 -6.13 -1.93
C PHE A 72 -52.32 -5.71 -0.46
N ALA A 73 -53.54 -5.79 0.07
CA ALA A 73 -53.84 -5.43 1.46
C ALA A 73 -53.14 -6.36 2.47
N ILE A 74 -53.03 -7.66 2.18
CA ILE A 74 -52.28 -8.61 3.02
C ILE A 74 -50.79 -8.29 3.02
N PHE A 75 -50.21 -7.97 1.85
CA PHE A 75 -48.79 -7.63 1.74
C PHE A 75 -48.45 -6.33 2.50
N PHE A 76 -49.25 -5.27 2.34
CA PHE A 76 -49.07 -4.01 3.07
C PHE A 76 -49.37 -4.16 4.57
N GLY A 77 -50.38 -4.94 4.94
CA GLY A 77 -50.70 -5.23 6.34
C GLY A 77 -49.57 -5.98 7.05
N TYR A 78 -48.93 -6.95 6.37
CA TYR A 78 -47.75 -7.65 6.89
C TYR A 78 -46.56 -6.70 7.08
N PHE A 79 -46.29 -5.82 6.10
CA PHE A 79 -45.18 -4.87 6.21
C PHE A 79 -45.41 -3.82 7.31
N ALA A 80 -46.63 -3.28 7.42
CA ALA A 80 -47.00 -2.34 8.48
C ALA A 80 -46.94 -2.98 9.87
N LEU A 81 -47.42 -4.23 10.01
CA LEU A 81 -47.33 -4.97 11.27
C LEU A 81 -45.87 -5.28 11.64
N ARG A 82 -45.03 -5.66 10.67
CA ARG A 82 -43.61 -5.91 10.91
C ARG A 82 -42.90 -4.64 11.38
N ASN A 83 -43.12 -3.51 10.71
CA ASN A 83 -42.55 -2.23 11.13
C ASN A 83 -43.03 -1.82 12.53
N TYR A 84 -44.30 -2.03 12.86
CA TYR A 84 -44.84 -1.75 14.20
C TYR A 84 -44.22 -2.68 15.27
N ILE A 85 -44.08 -3.97 14.97
CA ILE A 85 -43.41 -4.94 15.86
C ILE A 85 -41.95 -4.55 16.06
N ASP A 86 -41.22 -4.25 14.98
CA ASP A 86 -39.81 -3.84 15.01
C ASP A 86 -39.64 -2.55 15.83
N GLU A 87 -40.52 -1.55 15.65
CA GLU A 87 -40.49 -0.30 16.42
C GLU A 87 -40.82 -0.53 17.91
N THR A 88 -41.78 -1.41 18.22
CA THR A 88 -42.17 -1.72 19.60
C THR A 88 -41.06 -2.50 20.32
N ILE A 89 -40.45 -3.48 19.64
CA ILE A 89 -39.29 -4.22 20.13
C ILE A 89 -38.11 -3.26 20.34
N TYR A 90 -37.83 -2.38 19.39
CA TYR A 90 -36.77 -1.38 19.50
C TYR A 90 -36.98 -0.44 20.71
N ARG A 91 -38.19 0.10 20.89
CA ARG A 91 -38.54 0.92 22.06
C ARG A 91 -38.43 0.17 23.38
N LYS A 92 -38.83 -1.10 23.41
CA LYS A 92 -38.70 -1.96 24.61
C LYS A 92 -37.23 -2.16 24.95
N ARG A 93 -36.40 -2.46 23.96
CA ARG A 93 -34.96 -2.63 24.12
C ARG A 93 -34.27 -1.35 24.59
N ILE A 94 -34.56 -0.19 24.01
CA ILE A 94 -34.02 1.09 24.50
C ILE A 94 -34.35 1.29 25.97
N LYS A 95 -35.58 0.98 26.41
CA LYS A 95 -35.96 1.09 27.82
C LYS A 95 -35.15 0.15 28.71
N GLU A 96 -34.96 -1.10 28.28
CA GLU A 96 -34.15 -2.10 28.98
C GLU A 96 -32.67 -1.65 29.07
N SER A 97 -32.05 -1.28 27.94
CA SER A 97 -30.68 -0.77 27.90
C SER A 97 -30.49 0.51 28.73
N THR A 98 -31.45 1.44 28.66
CA THR A 98 -31.42 2.67 29.47
C THR A 98 -31.54 2.36 30.97
N SER A 99 -32.36 1.37 31.35
CA SER A 99 -32.45 0.93 32.75
C SER A 99 -31.14 0.32 33.24
N ILE A 100 -30.51 -0.54 32.44
CA ILE A 100 -29.21 -1.15 32.78
C ILE A 100 -28.13 -0.06 32.88
N PHE A 101 -28.10 0.89 31.95
CA PHE A 101 -27.13 1.99 31.99
C PHE A 101 -27.32 2.87 33.24
N LEU A 102 -28.58 3.16 33.61
CA LEU A 102 -28.91 3.88 34.85
C LEU A 102 -28.39 3.17 36.10
N GLU A 103 -28.40 1.83 36.16
CA GLU A 103 -27.89 1.07 37.31
C GLU A 103 -26.37 1.21 37.51
N VAL A 104 -25.64 1.51 36.44
CA VAL A 104 -24.19 1.72 36.48
C VAL A 104 -23.82 3.14 36.93
N LEU A 105 -24.70 4.11 36.71
CA LEU A 105 -24.51 5.48 37.15
C LEU A 105 -24.91 5.65 38.62
N GLN A 106 -24.17 6.47 39.37
CA GLN A 106 -24.50 6.76 40.78
C GLN A 106 -24.76 8.25 40.99
N ASN A 107 -25.64 8.56 41.95
CA ASN A 107 -26.04 9.93 42.30
C ASN A 107 -26.57 10.74 41.10
N VAL A 108 -27.30 10.10 40.20
CA VAL A 108 -27.87 10.74 39.00
C VAL A 108 -28.91 11.80 39.42
N PRO A 109 -28.73 13.08 39.04
CA PRO A 109 -29.73 14.11 39.30
C PRO A 109 -31.06 13.86 38.61
N ASN A 110 -32.15 14.35 39.20
CA ASN A 110 -33.46 14.33 38.53
C ASN A 110 -33.40 15.15 37.23
N ASN A 111 -34.08 14.65 36.18
CA ASN A 111 -34.11 15.25 34.84
C ASN A 111 -32.76 15.24 34.09
N THR A 112 -31.79 14.42 34.51
CA THR A 112 -30.59 14.14 33.70
C THR A 112 -31.03 13.58 32.36
N GLU A 113 -30.45 14.09 31.27
CA GLU A 113 -30.70 13.56 29.94
C GLU A 113 -29.95 12.23 29.81
N ILE A 114 -30.67 11.12 29.69
CA ILE A 114 -30.09 9.77 29.66
C ILE A 114 -30.74 8.97 28.54
N TRP A 115 -29.89 8.30 27.76
CA TRP A 115 -30.32 7.46 26.67
C TRP A 115 -29.28 6.35 26.43
N ALA A 116 -29.73 5.12 26.20
CA ALA A 116 -28.86 4.03 25.78
C ALA A 116 -29.57 3.05 24.83
N ASP A 117 -28.79 2.48 23.92
CA ASP A 117 -29.12 1.34 23.06
C ASP A 117 -27.94 0.34 23.06
N TYR A 118 -27.94 -0.63 22.13
CA TYR A 118 -26.88 -1.66 22.04
C TYR A 118 -25.51 -1.13 21.62
N ASP A 119 -25.49 -0.03 20.89
CA ASP A 119 -24.29 0.48 20.23
C ASP A 119 -23.81 1.79 20.82
N ARG A 120 -24.65 2.46 21.63
CA ARG A 120 -24.40 3.79 22.16
C ARG A 120 -25.08 4.05 23.49
N PHE A 121 -24.48 4.89 24.31
CA PHE A 121 -25.07 5.44 25.51
C PHE A 121 -24.62 6.88 25.74
N TYR A 122 -25.45 7.63 26.45
CA TYR A 122 -25.28 9.04 26.71
C TYR A 122 -25.96 9.44 28.02
N ALA A 123 -25.27 10.22 28.83
CA ALA A 123 -25.79 10.87 30.03
C ALA A 123 -25.23 12.28 30.14
N SER A 124 -26.06 13.31 30.32
CA SER A 124 -25.59 14.69 30.51
C SER A 124 -26.45 15.51 31.47
N THR A 125 -25.78 16.37 32.22
CA THR A 125 -26.37 17.41 33.07
C THR A 125 -26.10 18.82 32.54
N ASP A 126 -25.59 18.97 31.31
CA ASP A 126 -25.17 20.27 30.72
C ASP A 126 -26.28 21.34 30.73
N ASN A 127 -27.53 20.90 30.65
CA ASN A 127 -28.70 21.79 30.66
C ASN A 127 -29.30 22.00 32.07
N LEU A 128 -28.70 21.43 33.11
CA LEU A 128 -29.21 21.48 34.48
C LEU A 128 -28.41 22.46 35.35
N LYS A 129 -29.12 23.08 36.28
CA LYS A 129 -28.54 23.90 37.35
C LYS A 129 -29.16 23.50 38.67
N ASP A 130 -28.32 23.37 39.69
CA ASP A 130 -28.75 23.18 41.07
C ASP A 130 -29.33 24.48 41.65
N GLU A 131 -29.81 24.41 42.89
CA GLU A 131 -30.40 25.55 43.61
C GLU A 131 -29.44 26.74 43.79
N LYS A 132 -28.14 26.53 43.60
CA LYS A 132 -27.07 27.54 43.71
C LYS A 132 -26.56 27.98 42.32
N GLY A 133 -27.20 27.54 41.24
CA GLY A 133 -26.84 27.88 39.87
C GLY A 133 -25.61 27.12 39.32
N LYS A 134 -25.11 26.09 40.01
CA LYS A 134 -24.01 25.23 39.56
C LYS A 134 -24.52 24.02 38.80
N GLN A 135 -23.72 23.51 37.87
CA GLN A 135 -24.04 22.28 37.16
C GLN A 135 -23.94 21.08 38.11
N PRO A 136 -24.98 20.24 38.25
CA PRO A 136 -24.91 19.05 39.07
C PRO A 136 -24.10 17.95 38.39
N THR A 137 -23.52 17.05 39.19
CA THR A 137 -22.65 15.95 38.72
C THR A 137 -23.31 14.59 39.01
N PHE A 138 -22.83 13.56 38.32
CA PHE A 138 -23.13 12.16 38.60
C PHE A 138 -21.83 11.35 38.59
N LYS A 139 -21.86 10.08 39.00
CA LYS A 139 -20.68 9.22 38.99
C LYS A 139 -20.78 8.09 37.98
N TRP A 140 -19.65 7.77 37.36
CA TRP A 140 -19.43 6.56 36.58
C TRP A 140 -18.14 5.90 37.08
N GLY A 141 -18.30 4.84 37.87
CA GLY A 141 -17.21 4.24 38.63
C GLY A 141 -16.59 5.23 39.61
N ASN A 142 -15.29 5.51 39.45
CA ASN A 142 -14.56 6.46 40.30
C ASN A 142 -14.59 7.91 39.78
N PHE A 143 -15.20 8.17 38.62
CA PHE A 143 -15.19 9.49 38.01
C PHE A 143 -16.45 10.26 38.37
N GLU A 144 -16.26 11.51 38.82
CA GLU A 144 -17.33 12.49 38.96
C GLU A 144 -17.46 13.29 37.66
N LEU A 145 -18.61 13.15 37.00
CA LEU A 145 -18.87 13.57 35.63
C LEU A 145 -20.03 14.56 35.54
N THR A 146 -20.01 15.37 34.48
CA THR A 146 -21.17 16.15 34.03
C THR A 146 -21.75 15.64 32.72
N SER A 147 -20.96 14.92 31.94
CA SER A 147 -21.38 14.35 30.66
C SER A 147 -20.59 13.06 30.38
N LEU A 148 -21.26 12.07 29.80
CA LEU A 148 -20.71 10.79 29.38
C LEU A 148 -21.36 10.39 28.06
N ASP A 149 -20.56 10.02 27.08
CA ASP A 149 -21.04 9.96 25.70
C ASP A 149 -20.23 8.98 24.85
N SER A 150 -20.90 7.98 24.31
CA SER A 150 -20.33 6.99 23.38
C SER A 150 -20.86 7.15 21.95
N ARG A 151 -21.29 8.37 21.55
CA ARG A 151 -22.08 8.70 20.32
C ARG A 151 -21.62 8.07 19.00
N TYR A 152 -20.38 7.59 18.89
CA TYR A 152 -19.86 6.95 17.68
C TYR A 152 -19.78 5.42 17.78
N SER A 153 -19.48 4.87 18.96
CA SER A 153 -19.47 3.43 19.21
C SER A 153 -19.30 3.11 20.70
N THR A 154 -19.60 1.88 21.12
CA THR A 154 -19.18 1.35 22.43
C THR A 154 -17.68 1.06 22.54
N GLU A 155 -16.89 1.28 21.48
CA GLU A 155 -15.42 1.11 21.54
C GLU A 155 -14.73 2.33 22.16
N GLU A 156 -15.36 3.51 22.14
CA GLU A 156 -14.80 4.76 22.68
C GLU A 156 -15.87 5.60 23.37
N VAL A 157 -15.51 6.17 24.52
CA VAL A 157 -16.39 6.97 25.37
C VAL A 157 -15.70 8.28 25.72
N LYS A 158 -16.36 9.39 25.41
CA LYS A 158 -15.99 10.73 25.85
C LYS A 158 -16.69 11.02 27.18
N ALA A 159 -15.94 11.51 28.16
CA ALA A 159 -16.46 11.93 29.46
C ALA A 159 -15.99 13.35 29.79
N VAL A 160 -16.88 14.17 30.34
CA VAL A 160 -16.52 15.46 30.94
C VAL A 160 -16.44 15.26 32.44
N SER A 161 -15.23 15.22 32.97
CA SER A 161 -14.90 14.80 34.33
C SER A 161 -14.29 15.93 35.15
N LEU A 162 -14.71 16.03 36.41
CA LEU A 162 -14.05 16.85 37.44
C LEU A 162 -12.92 16.09 38.15
N THR A 163 -12.91 14.76 38.01
CA THR A 163 -11.89 13.87 38.59
C THR A 163 -10.83 13.53 37.55
N GLN A 164 -9.55 13.61 37.92
CA GLN A 164 -8.44 13.21 37.05
C GLN A 164 -8.29 11.67 37.03
N PRO A 165 -7.90 11.05 35.90
CA PRO A 165 -7.53 9.64 35.83
C PRO A 165 -6.39 9.30 36.80
N LYS A 166 -6.39 8.09 37.35
CA LYS A 166 -5.31 7.61 38.23
C LYS A 166 -4.07 7.22 37.43
N GLU A 167 -4.28 6.91 36.16
CA GLU A 167 -3.31 6.51 35.16
C GLU A 167 -2.53 7.69 34.58
N LEU A 168 -2.65 8.91 35.12
CA LEU A 168 -1.86 10.04 34.63
C LEU A 168 -0.44 10.06 35.21
N PRO A 169 0.57 10.51 34.43
CA PRO A 169 1.89 10.78 34.95
C PRO A 169 1.83 11.80 36.09
N LYS A 170 2.70 11.64 37.10
CA LYS A 170 2.82 12.59 38.21
C LYS A 170 3.15 13.97 37.68
N GLY A 171 2.31 14.95 38.00
CA GLY A 171 2.52 16.35 37.61
C GLY A 171 1.85 16.76 36.30
N MET A 172 1.27 15.82 35.53
CA MET A 172 0.41 16.17 34.39
C MET A 172 -1.05 16.30 34.82
N GLN A 173 -1.77 17.22 34.19
CA GLN A 173 -3.20 17.42 34.41
C GLN A 173 -3.94 17.53 33.07
N CYS A 174 -4.94 16.67 32.89
CA CYS A 174 -5.86 16.78 31.79
C CYS A 174 -6.80 17.98 31.96
N GLY A 175 -7.33 18.46 30.85
CA GLY A 175 -8.58 19.19 30.81
C GLY A 175 -9.75 18.36 31.36
N MET A 176 -10.96 18.92 31.29
CA MET A 176 -12.15 18.23 31.77
C MET A 176 -12.61 17.12 30.82
N GLU A 177 -12.24 17.19 29.54
CA GLU A 177 -12.57 16.15 28.56
C GLU A 177 -11.57 15.00 28.63
N LEU A 178 -12.08 13.80 28.93
CA LEU A 178 -11.35 12.55 29.02
C LEU A 178 -11.94 11.54 28.03
N TYR A 179 -11.09 10.74 27.41
CA TYR A 179 -11.50 9.72 26.45
C TYR A 179 -11.08 8.34 26.94
N PHE A 180 -11.99 7.38 26.82
CA PHE A 180 -11.80 6.01 27.30
C PHE A 180 -12.06 5.03 26.17
N SER A 181 -11.20 4.02 26.06
CA SER A 181 -11.31 2.96 25.06
C SER A 181 -11.77 1.65 25.70
N SER A 182 -12.58 0.87 24.99
CA SER A 182 -13.00 -0.45 25.46
C SER A 182 -11.82 -1.43 25.52
N LYS A 183 -11.75 -2.23 26.58
CA LYS A 183 -10.70 -3.26 26.77
C LYS A 183 -10.89 -4.50 25.90
N LYS A 184 -12.10 -4.76 25.40
CA LYS A 184 -12.45 -5.94 24.58
C LYS A 184 -13.02 -5.52 23.23
N SER A 185 -12.81 -6.32 22.18
CA SER A 185 -13.39 -6.05 20.86
C SER A 185 -14.83 -6.58 20.79
N LYS A 186 -15.71 -5.95 19.98
CA LYS A 186 -17.10 -6.41 19.77
C LYS A 186 -17.23 -7.88 19.33
N LYS A 187 -16.14 -8.54 18.88
CA LYS A 187 -16.15 -9.93 18.42
C LYS A 187 -16.12 -10.98 19.54
N ASP A 188 -15.87 -10.58 20.78
CA ASP A 188 -15.46 -11.54 21.81
C ASP A 188 -16.58 -12.05 22.74
N GLU A 189 -17.83 -11.53 22.75
CA GLU A 189 -18.87 -12.10 23.63
C GLU A 189 -20.32 -11.68 23.31
N GLU A 190 -21.25 -12.62 23.51
CA GLU A 190 -22.71 -12.42 23.63
C GLU A 190 -23.05 -11.99 25.07
N GLY A 191 -23.47 -10.74 25.30
CA GLY A 191 -23.98 -10.28 26.60
C GLY A 191 -24.19 -8.77 26.68
N GLU A 192 -25.44 -8.34 26.89
CA GLU A 192 -25.89 -6.94 26.79
C GLU A 192 -25.41 -6.02 27.94
N GLU A 193 -24.88 -6.57 29.04
CA GLU A 193 -24.60 -5.82 30.27
C GLU A 193 -23.16 -5.28 30.40
N TYR A 194 -22.22 -5.74 29.58
CA TYR A 194 -20.80 -5.43 29.76
C TYR A 194 -20.37 -4.08 29.19
N TYR A 195 -21.11 -3.53 28.22
CA TYR A 195 -20.68 -2.33 27.48
C TYR A 195 -20.91 -1.01 28.22
N PHE A 196 -21.66 -0.99 29.32
CA PHE A 196 -21.93 0.23 30.09
C PHE A 196 -21.01 0.40 31.30
N LYS A 197 -20.42 -0.70 31.78
CA LYS A 197 -19.64 -0.76 33.02
C LYS A 197 -18.30 -0.04 32.85
N PRO A 198 -17.90 0.86 33.78
CA PRO A 198 -16.64 1.60 33.69
C PRO A 198 -15.42 0.67 33.67
N GLU A 199 -15.50 -0.50 34.32
CA GLU A 199 -14.41 -1.48 34.37
C GLU A 199 -14.07 -2.07 32.99
N SER A 200 -15.03 -2.04 32.06
CA SER A 200 -14.87 -2.49 30.67
C SER A 200 -14.07 -1.51 29.82
N PHE A 201 -13.80 -0.31 30.35
CA PHE A 201 -13.04 0.74 29.67
C PHE A 201 -11.71 1.00 30.37
N GLN A 202 -10.77 1.56 29.63
CA GLN A 202 -9.51 2.07 30.13
C GLN A 202 -9.29 3.49 29.63
N PHE A 203 -8.57 4.29 30.41
CA PHE A 203 -8.19 5.62 29.98
C PHE A 203 -7.42 5.54 28.65
N SER A 204 -7.81 6.36 27.69
CA SER A 204 -7.26 6.35 26.34
C SER A 204 -6.41 7.58 26.10
N HIS A 205 -7.03 8.76 26.17
CA HIS A 205 -6.35 10.02 25.92
C HIS A 205 -7.08 11.22 26.54
N CYS A 206 -6.38 12.34 26.62
CA CYS A 206 -6.97 13.62 27.03
C CYS A 206 -6.17 14.80 26.47
N ASN A 207 -6.78 15.99 26.44
CA ASN A 207 -6.04 17.23 26.23
C ASN A 207 -5.33 17.63 27.53
N VAL A 208 -4.01 17.86 27.48
CA VAL A 208 -3.23 18.39 28.60
C VAL A 208 -3.28 19.91 28.57
N ARG A 209 -3.54 20.54 29.72
CA ARG A 209 -3.68 22.01 29.81
C ARG A 209 -2.39 22.73 29.45
N GLU A 210 -1.29 22.32 30.06
CA GLU A 210 0.05 22.84 29.81
C GLU A 210 1.06 21.70 29.98
N LEU A 211 1.94 21.55 29.00
CA LEU A 211 3.06 20.62 29.08
C LEU A 211 4.34 21.35 28.66
N ALA A 212 5.29 21.45 29.58
CA ALA A 212 6.62 21.96 29.31
C ALA A 212 7.56 20.79 29.03
N LEU A 213 8.23 20.84 27.88
CA LEU A 213 9.20 19.85 27.44
C LEU A 213 10.54 20.54 27.16
N SER A 214 11.65 19.85 27.40
CA SER A 214 12.98 20.28 26.93
C SER A 214 13.51 19.25 25.92
N LEU A 215 13.75 19.69 24.68
CA LEU A 215 14.42 18.90 23.65
C LEU A 215 15.74 19.59 23.30
N HIS A 216 16.86 18.95 23.60
CA HIS A 216 18.23 19.42 23.36
C HIS A 216 18.42 20.91 23.73
N LYS A 217 18.13 21.25 25.00
CA LYS A 217 18.18 22.61 25.58
C LYS A 217 17.14 23.61 25.03
N GLN A 218 16.31 23.21 24.09
CA GLN A 218 15.17 24.01 23.65
C GLN A 218 13.97 23.71 24.52
N LYS A 219 13.46 24.75 25.19
CA LYS A 219 12.20 24.66 25.95
C LYS A 219 11.03 24.81 24.99
N ILE A 220 10.12 23.86 25.04
CA ILE A 220 8.91 23.79 24.23
C ILE A 220 7.73 23.82 25.19
N GLN A 221 6.81 24.75 24.94
CA GLN A 221 5.54 24.81 25.65
C GLN A 221 4.46 24.29 24.71
N LEU A 222 3.80 23.22 25.12
CA LEU A 222 2.69 22.64 24.38
C LEU A 222 1.39 23.04 25.08
N ASN A 223 0.52 23.71 24.33
CA ASN A 223 -0.81 24.10 24.78
C ASN A 223 -1.82 23.18 24.10
N ASN A 224 -2.75 22.60 24.87
CA ASN A 224 -3.79 21.69 24.37
C ASN A 224 -3.24 20.45 23.62
N ALA A 225 -2.06 19.95 23.99
CA ALA A 225 -1.53 18.72 23.40
C ALA A 225 -2.32 17.50 23.88
N ILE A 226 -2.54 16.54 22.99
CA ILE A 226 -3.22 15.30 23.32
C ILE A 226 -2.20 14.31 23.89
N LEU A 227 -2.44 13.89 25.14
CA LEU A 227 -1.71 12.82 25.82
C LEU A 227 -2.46 11.51 25.66
N TYR A 228 -1.80 10.52 25.09
CA TYR A 228 -2.30 9.16 24.93
C TYR A 228 -1.66 8.25 25.98
N TYR A 229 -2.46 7.37 26.56
CA TYR A 229 -1.99 6.23 27.36
C TYR A 229 -1.54 5.10 26.43
N SER A 230 -0.59 4.26 26.87
CA SER A 230 0.08 3.19 26.09
C SER A 230 -0.83 2.41 25.14
N ASP A 231 -2.01 2.02 25.60
CA ASP A 231 -2.98 1.23 24.83
C ASP A 231 -4.06 2.06 24.12
N GLY A 232 -4.15 3.35 24.44
CA GLY A 232 -5.14 4.31 23.96
C GLY A 232 -4.81 5.01 22.65
N ILE A 233 -3.72 4.63 21.98
CA ILE A 233 -3.37 5.16 20.64
C ILE A 233 -4.46 4.70 19.66
N GLU A 234 -5.13 5.67 19.01
CA GLU A 234 -6.23 5.38 18.08
C GLU A 234 -5.79 4.38 16.99
N LYS A 235 -6.71 3.48 16.61
CA LYS A 235 -6.49 2.54 15.50
C LYS A 235 -6.24 3.27 14.16
N SER A 236 -6.78 4.49 14.01
CA SER A 236 -6.62 5.37 12.85
C SER A 236 -5.14 5.70 12.56
N TYR A 237 -4.28 5.70 13.58
CA TYR A 237 -2.85 5.99 13.43
C TYR A 237 -2.05 4.87 12.74
N GLY A 238 -2.67 3.74 12.39
CA GLY A 238 -2.12 2.73 11.48
C GLY A 238 -0.67 2.33 11.78
N ALA A 239 0.22 2.56 10.81
CA ALA A 239 1.65 2.21 10.91
C ALA A 239 2.41 2.99 11.99
N TRP A 240 2.01 4.23 12.28
CA TRP A 240 2.69 5.07 13.28
C TRP A 240 2.50 4.54 14.71
N ARG A 241 1.30 4.01 15.00
CA ARG A 241 1.03 3.32 16.28
C ARG A 241 2.00 2.16 16.50
N GLU A 242 2.26 1.38 15.47
CA GLU A 242 3.19 0.24 15.55
C GLU A 242 4.63 0.71 15.74
N SER A 243 5.04 1.81 15.10
CA SER A 243 6.35 2.45 15.34
C SER A 243 6.54 2.87 16.80
N VAL A 244 5.53 3.50 17.41
CA VAL A 244 5.57 3.92 18.84
C VAL A 244 5.63 2.70 19.77
N LYS A 245 4.83 1.66 19.50
CA LYS A 245 4.86 0.41 20.29
C LYS A 245 6.20 -0.33 20.17
N GLN A 246 6.75 -0.43 18.97
CA GLN A 246 8.06 -1.03 18.74
C GLN A 246 9.14 -0.25 19.49
N ALA A 247 9.09 1.09 19.44
CA ALA A 247 10.02 1.93 20.19
C ALA A 247 9.92 1.70 21.71
N ALA A 248 8.71 1.66 22.26
CA ALA A 248 8.50 1.34 23.68
C ALA A 248 9.04 -0.04 24.05
N SER A 249 8.82 -1.05 23.20
CA SER A 249 9.35 -2.41 23.39
C SER A 249 10.88 -2.44 23.35
N GLN A 250 11.52 -1.72 22.43
CA GLN A 250 12.99 -1.63 22.37
C GLN A 250 13.59 -0.97 23.62
N LEU A 251 12.85 -0.05 24.24
CA LEU A 251 13.24 0.63 25.47
C LEU A 251 12.84 -0.15 26.73
N GLY A 252 12.15 -1.29 26.61
CA GLY A 252 11.70 -2.11 27.74
C GLY A 252 10.60 -1.46 28.58
N LEU A 253 9.77 -0.60 27.97
CA LEU A 253 8.69 0.12 28.66
C LEU A 253 7.40 -0.71 28.66
N ASN A 254 6.89 -1.02 29.86
CA ASN A 254 5.61 -1.72 30.04
C ASN A 254 4.43 -0.74 30.20
N GLU A 255 4.69 0.46 30.70
CA GLU A 255 3.71 1.52 30.88
C GLU A 255 4.36 2.84 30.47
N TYR A 256 3.69 3.57 29.58
CA TYR A 256 4.19 4.81 29.03
C TYR A 256 3.03 5.68 28.54
N TRP A 257 3.32 6.96 28.38
CA TRP A 257 2.42 7.92 27.77
C TRP A 257 3.07 8.53 26.56
N PHE A 258 2.26 8.98 25.61
CA PHE A 258 2.72 9.51 24.36
C PHE A 258 2.05 10.84 24.07
N VAL A 259 2.83 11.82 23.64
CA VAL A 259 2.33 13.09 23.10
C VAL A 259 2.86 13.27 21.69
N ARG A 260 1.98 13.62 20.77
CA ARG A 260 2.36 14.03 19.43
C ARG A 260 2.84 15.47 19.44
N LEU A 261 3.93 15.76 18.74
CA LEU A 261 4.42 17.12 18.57
C LEU A 261 4.09 17.63 17.17
N GLU A 262 3.55 18.84 17.08
CA GLU A 262 3.39 19.55 15.80
C GLU A 262 4.69 20.27 15.43
N GLY A 263 4.99 20.40 14.12
CA GLY A 263 6.19 21.07 13.65
C GLY A 263 7.16 20.14 12.93
N GLN A 264 8.46 20.43 12.99
CA GLN A 264 9.52 19.72 12.29
C GLN A 264 10.64 19.33 13.25
N VAL A 265 11.10 18.08 13.15
CA VAL A 265 12.33 17.61 13.79
C VAL A 265 13.38 17.38 12.72
N ARG A 266 14.60 17.84 13.00
CA ARG A 266 15.79 17.53 12.21
C ARG A 266 16.78 16.74 13.03
N ILE A 267 17.21 15.61 12.49
CA ILE A 267 18.28 14.80 13.06
C ILE A 267 19.50 14.97 12.16
N GLU A 268 20.62 15.36 12.76
CA GLU A 268 21.77 15.87 12.03
C GLU A 268 21.35 17.04 11.12
N LYS A 269 21.84 17.08 9.88
CA LYS A 269 21.42 18.09 8.89
C LYS A 269 20.52 17.50 7.80
N GLU A 270 20.22 16.22 7.84
CA GLU A 270 19.82 15.53 6.61
C GLU A 270 18.54 14.71 6.77
N TRP A 271 18.19 14.33 8.00
CA TRP A 271 16.98 13.57 8.29
C TRP A 271 15.92 14.48 8.89
N VAL A 272 14.71 14.41 8.35
CA VAL A 272 13.62 15.35 8.64
C VAL A 272 12.34 14.57 8.90
N ALA A 273 11.64 14.91 9.98
CA ALA A 273 10.29 14.45 10.29
C ALA A 273 9.38 15.66 10.48
N ASN A 274 8.10 15.57 10.11
CA ASN A 274 7.13 16.67 10.24
C ASN A 274 5.84 16.21 10.89
N ASP A 275 5.11 17.14 11.52
CA ASP A 275 3.76 17.07 12.09
C ASP A 275 3.35 15.69 12.58
N ASP A 276 2.93 14.87 11.63
CA ASP A 276 2.30 13.60 11.91
C ASP A 276 3.25 12.51 12.40
N ASP A 277 4.55 12.74 12.21
CA ASP A 277 5.66 11.79 12.33
C ASP A 277 6.50 12.00 13.60
N ILE A 278 6.09 12.87 14.51
CA ILE A 278 6.87 13.23 15.70
C ILE A 278 6.08 12.93 16.96
N GLY A 279 6.68 12.19 17.89
CA GLY A 279 6.13 12.17 19.24
C GLY A 279 7.06 11.70 20.33
N VAL A 280 6.66 11.99 21.54
CA VAL A 280 7.48 11.90 22.75
C VAL A 280 6.85 10.91 23.71
N LEU A 281 7.66 9.97 24.17
CA LEU A 281 7.32 9.02 25.21
C LEU A 281 7.65 9.59 26.58
N PHE A 282 6.76 9.41 27.54
CA PHE A 282 6.90 9.84 28.92
C PHE A 282 6.79 8.66 29.90
N ASP A 283 7.50 8.77 31.02
CA ASP A 283 7.38 7.86 32.16
C ASP A 283 6.27 8.30 33.13
N ILE A 284 6.04 7.49 34.17
CA ILE A 284 5.03 7.75 35.22
C ILE A 284 5.35 9.00 36.06
N SER A 285 6.57 9.51 36.00
CA SER A 285 7.01 10.73 36.66
C SER A 285 6.96 11.95 35.74
N ALA A 286 6.32 11.81 34.57
CA ALA A 286 6.23 12.85 33.53
C ALA A 286 7.58 13.26 32.91
N ASN A 287 8.61 12.42 33.02
CA ASN A 287 9.88 12.69 32.35
C ASN A 287 9.85 12.19 30.90
N PRO A 288 10.35 12.98 29.93
CA PRO A 288 10.49 12.52 28.56
C PRO A 288 11.58 11.44 28.47
N ILE A 289 11.21 10.25 27.99
CA ILE A 289 12.08 9.09 27.84
C ILE A 289 12.74 9.10 26.47
N ALA A 290 11.92 9.23 25.42
CA ALA A 290 12.37 9.10 24.05
C ALA A 290 11.53 9.91 23.08
N LEU A 291 12.17 10.35 22.00
CA LEU A 291 11.56 10.99 20.84
C LEU A 291 11.52 9.94 19.74
N VAL A 292 10.32 9.57 19.32
CA VAL A 292 10.07 8.65 18.22
C VAL A 292 9.73 9.50 17.01
N VAL A 293 10.47 9.32 15.93
CA VAL A 293 10.36 10.15 14.72
C VAL A 293 10.37 9.29 13.47
N SER A 294 9.34 9.38 12.63
CA SER A 294 9.38 8.82 11.28
C SER A 294 10.12 9.81 10.37
N ALA A 295 11.43 9.63 10.26
CA ALA A 295 12.30 10.58 9.57
C ALA A 295 12.58 10.13 8.14
N GLU A 296 12.51 11.08 7.21
CA GLU A 296 12.96 10.92 5.84
C GLU A 296 14.27 11.65 5.59
N HIS A 297 15.16 11.05 4.81
CA HIS A 297 16.36 11.73 4.34
C HIS A 297 16.00 12.77 3.26
N GLN A 298 16.60 13.96 3.33
CA GLN A 298 16.27 15.12 2.47
C GLN A 298 16.49 14.87 0.96
N THR A 299 17.41 13.98 0.56
CA THR A 299 17.55 13.58 -0.85
C THR A 299 16.50 12.55 -1.26
N GLY A 300 15.96 11.84 -0.27
CA GLY A 300 15.00 10.77 -0.43
C GLY A 300 15.51 9.57 -1.24
N LEU A 301 16.83 9.36 -1.29
CA LEU A 301 17.44 8.12 -1.75
C LEU A 301 17.75 7.20 -0.56
N ASP A 302 17.80 5.90 -0.84
CA ASP A 302 18.11 4.85 0.12
C ASP A 302 19.62 4.76 0.40
N ASN A 303 20.02 3.98 1.39
CA ASN A 303 21.41 3.72 1.77
C ASN A 303 22.21 4.99 2.16
N MET A 304 21.60 5.81 3.03
CA MET A 304 22.17 7.08 3.47
C MET A 304 23.03 6.93 4.71
N LYS A 305 24.12 7.68 4.78
CA LYS A 305 24.98 7.70 5.97
C LYS A 305 24.30 8.47 7.10
N LEU A 306 24.42 7.95 8.31
CA LEU A 306 24.18 8.68 9.53
C LEU A 306 25.41 8.44 10.41
N LYS A 307 26.30 9.43 10.44
CA LYS A 307 27.66 9.30 10.97
C LYS A 307 28.39 8.13 10.31
N GLN A 308 28.81 7.13 11.08
CA GLN A 308 29.52 5.93 10.62
C GLN A 308 28.60 4.78 10.16
N CYS A 309 27.29 4.96 10.19
CA CYS A 309 26.32 3.89 9.87
C CYS A 309 25.58 4.17 8.57
N PHE A 310 25.23 3.12 7.83
CA PHE A 310 24.35 3.21 6.66
C PHE A 310 22.93 2.83 7.06
N ILE A 311 22.02 3.78 6.89
CA ILE A 311 20.59 3.59 7.04
C ILE A 311 20.04 3.14 5.69
N LYS A 312 19.49 1.93 5.65
CA LYS A 312 19.09 1.29 4.39
C LYS A 312 17.93 2.02 3.72
N SER A 313 16.90 2.38 4.49
CA SER A 313 15.70 3.03 3.95
C SER A 313 15.84 4.54 4.05
N ASN A 314 15.42 5.25 3.00
CA ASN A 314 15.31 6.70 3.01
C ASN A 314 14.27 7.24 4.01
N SER A 315 13.38 6.40 4.51
CA SER A 315 12.32 6.69 5.48
C SER A 315 12.35 5.63 6.57
N SER A 316 12.59 6.03 7.82
CA SER A 316 12.78 5.11 8.94
C SER A 316 12.30 5.71 10.26
N THR A 317 11.74 4.87 11.14
CA THR A 317 11.44 5.25 12.52
C THR A 317 12.72 5.33 13.34
N MET A 318 13.12 6.54 13.71
CA MET A 318 14.28 6.84 14.55
C MET A 318 13.83 7.06 16.00
N ILE A 319 14.59 6.47 16.94
CA ILE A 319 14.31 6.56 18.37
C ILE A 319 15.48 7.26 19.04
N LEU A 320 15.24 8.46 19.58
CA LEU A 320 16.25 9.24 20.30
C LEU A 320 15.97 9.26 21.79
N THR A 321 17.00 9.05 22.59
CA THR A 321 16.99 9.18 24.06
C THR A 321 17.92 10.32 24.49
N ASN A 322 18.04 10.56 25.80
CA ASN A 322 18.86 11.64 26.38
C ASN A 322 18.47 13.02 25.83
N LEU A 323 17.16 13.32 25.89
CA LEU A 323 16.56 14.46 25.20
C LEU A 323 16.79 15.82 25.86
N GLN A 324 17.21 15.92 27.12
CA GLN A 324 17.17 17.19 27.85
C GLN A 324 18.44 18.04 27.68
N ASP A 325 19.55 17.62 28.29
CA ASP A 325 20.73 18.49 28.49
C ASP A 325 21.97 18.09 27.67
N GLU A 326 22.03 16.84 27.22
CA GLU A 326 23.09 16.30 26.38
C GLU A 326 22.69 16.25 24.89
N LYS A 327 23.66 15.93 24.03
CA LYS A 327 23.35 15.53 22.65
C LYS A 327 22.48 14.27 22.67
N PRO A 328 21.31 14.28 22.01
CA PRO A 328 20.45 13.11 21.93
C PRO A 328 21.18 11.89 21.39
N THR A 329 20.77 10.72 21.86
CA THR A 329 21.38 9.44 21.49
C THR A 329 20.39 8.64 20.66
N LEU A 330 20.74 8.35 19.41
CA LEU A 330 19.96 7.53 18.48
C LEU A 330 20.21 6.04 18.73
N LEU A 331 19.14 5.25 18.84
CA LEU A 331 19.19 3.79 18.84
C LEU A 331 19.23 3.27 17.39
N THR A 332 20.18 2.39 17.06
CA THR A 332 20.46 1.97 15.67
C THR A 332 20.07 0.53 15.32
N ASN A 333 19.70 -0.30 16.31
CA ASN A 333 19.53 -1.76 16.16
C ASN A 333 18.64 -2.18 14.98
N ASP A 334 17.52 -1.49 14.78
CA ASP A 334 16.55 -1.80 13.73
C ASP A 334 16.66 -0.86 12.50
N LEU A 335 17.55 0.14 12.57
CA LEU A 335 17.75 1.14 11.51
C LEU A 335 18.80 0.72 10.48
N VAL A 336 19.77 -0.09 10.91
CA VAL A 336 21.03 -0.30 10.18
C VAL A 336 21.11 -1.71 9.62
N ASP A 337 21.53 -1.82 8.35
CA ASP A 337 21.88 -3.11 7.77
C ASP A 337 23.28 -3.50 8.25
N ASN A 338 23.34 -4.41 9.23
CA ASN A 338 24.60 -4.91 9.81
C ASN A 338 25.54 -5.52 8.76
N SER A 339 25.03 -6.00 7.62
CA SER A 339 25.89 -6.51 6.54
C SER A 339 26.67 -5.40 5.84
N GLN A 340 26.12 -4.19 5.77
CA GLN A 340 26.76 -3.04 5.15
C GLN A 340 27.53 -2.17 6.16
N SER A 341 27.12 -2.20 7.43
CA SER A 341 27.69 -1.41 8.52
C SER A 341 28.09 -2.27 9.73
N PRO A 342 29.03 -3.22 9.59
CA PRO A 342 29.36 -4.17 10.66
C PRO A 342 29.94 -3.50 11.92
N ASN A 343 30.44 -2.27 11.79
CA ASN A 343 31.02 -1.49 12.89
C ASN A 343 30.09 -0.39 13.40
N CYS A 344 28.81 -0.40 13.04
CA CYS A 344 27.86 0.56 13.56
C CYS A 344 27.58 0.27 15.04
N PRO A 345 27.81 1.23 15.96
CA PRO A 345 27.44 1.04 17.36
C PRO A 345 25.92 1.11 17.51
N THR A 346 25.41 0.42 18.54
CA THR A 346 23.97 0.36 18.89
C THR A 346 23.38 1.70 19.34
N LEU A 347 24.25 2.63 19.76
CA LEU A 347 23.91 3.98 20.23
C LEU A 347 24.87 5.02 19.63
N ILE A 348 24.31 6.10 19.07
CA ILE A 348 25.10 7.19 18.45
C ILE A 348 24.61 8.53 18.92
N LYS A 349 25.54 9.40 19.35
CA LYS A 349 25.21 10.80 19.65
C LYS A 349 24.96 11.58 18.36
N VAL A 350 23.82 12.23 18.26
CA VAL A 350 23.40 13.02 17.11
C VAL A 350 23.05 14.46 17.51
N THR A 351 23.00 15.36 16.54
CA THR A 351 22.35 16.67 16.74
C THR A 351 20.86 16.56 16.46
N LEU A 352 20.08 17.35 17.20
CA LEU A 352 18.64 17.41 17.09
C LEU A 352 18.22 18.87 17.14
N ASP A 353 17.47 19.30 16.13
CA ASP A 353 16.86 20.63 16.07
C ASP A 353 15.35 20.45 15.92
N TYR A 354 14.57 21.18 16.72
CA TYR A 354 13.11 21.15 16.67
C TYR A 354 12.55 22.53 16.31
N HIS A 355 11.65 22.57 15.34
CA HIS A 355 11.04 23.79 14.87
C HIS A 355 9.51 23.64 14.97
N PRO A 356 8.83 24.42 15.82
CA PRO A 356 7.37 24.32 15.95
C PRO A 356 6.63 24.78 14.68
N ASN A 357 7.27 25.57 13.80
CA ASN A 357 6.72 26.02 12.53
C ASN A 357 7.53 25.45 11.35
N ILE A 358 6.86 24.78 10.40
CA ILE A 358 7.51 24.08 9.28
C ILE A 358 8.11 25.03 8.22
N PHE A 359 7.55 26.23 8.06
CA PHE A 359 7.73 27.01 6.83
C PHE A 359 9.03 27.82 6.69
N GLU A 360 9.69 28.23 7.79
CA GLU A 360 10.74 29.27 7.70
C GLU A 360 12.11 28.78 7.21
N GLU A 361 12.43 27.48 7.28
CA GLU A 361 13.77 26.98 6.93
C GLU A 361 13.90 26.30 5.55
N LEU A 362 12.83 26.15 4.79
CA LEU A 362 12.88 25.46 3.49
C LEU A 362 13.81 26.17 2.49
N SER A 363 13.97 27.50 2.55
CA SER A 363 14.72 28.27 1.55
C SER A 363 16.22 27.94 1.52
N ASN A 364 16.90 27.93 2.67
CA ASN A 364 18.35 27.65 2.74
C ASN A 364 18.69 26.17 2.40
N LYS A 365 17.72 25.26 2.56
CA LYS A 365 17.87 23.82 2.30
C LYS A 365 17.76 23.51 0.81
N LYS A 366 16.91 24.24 0.08
CA LYS A 366 16.83 24.18 -1.38
C LYS A 366 18.19 24.50 -2.00
N GLU A 367 18.90 25.50 -1.49
CA GLU A 367 20.24 25.84 -1.98
C GLU A 367 21.25 24.70 -1.83
N LEU A 368 21.24 23.94 -0.72
CA LEU A 368 22.21 22.87 -0.49
C LEU A 368 22.04 21.72 -1.50
N LEU A 369 20.81 21.29 -1.77
CA LEU A 369 20.54 20.22 -2.73
C LEU A 369 20.86 20.65 -4.17
N LEU A 370 20.60 21.92 -4.50
CA LEU A 370 20.87 22.50 -5.81
C LEU A 370 22.38 22.70 -6.10
N LYS A 371 23.26 22.69 -5.09
CA LYS A 371 24.72 22.81 -5.30
C LYS A 371 25.34 21.68 -6.13
N ASN A 372 24.65 20.55 -6.27
CA ASN A 372 25.09 19.46 -7.14
C ASN A 372 24.91 19.78 -8.64
N PHE A 373 24.26 20.90 -8.95
CA PHE A 373 23.99 21.36 -10.29
C PHE A 373 24.63 22.72 -10.54
N SER A 374 25.02 22.98 -11.78
CA SER A 374 25.55 24.29 -12.18
C SER A 374 24.78 24.84 -13.38
N HIS A 375 24.83 26.16 -13.53
CA HIS A 375 24.09 26.91 -14.55
C HIS A 375 22.55 26.78 -14.42
N LEU A 376 22.06 26.63 -13.19
CA LEU A 376 20.63 26.78 -12.92
C LEU A 376 20.23 28.25 -13.11
N ASP A 377 19.43 28.53 -14.13
CA ASP A 377 18.85 29.85 -14.40
C ASP A 377 17.36 29.90 -14.01
N ASN A 378 16.73 31.06 -14.20
CA ASN A 378 15.32 31.27 -13.84
C ASN A 378 14.33 30.49 -14.73
N ASN A 379 14.79 29.86 -15.82
CA ASN A 379 13.97 29.05 -16.72
C ASN A 379 14.00 27.55 -16.36
N ILE A 380 14.77 27.17 -15.34
CA ILE A 380 14.75 25.81 -14.79
C ILE A 380 13.65 25.71 -13.74
N ASN A 381 12.66 24.86 -14.03
CA ASN A 381 11.60 24.53 -13.10
C ASN A 381 12.13 23.55 -12.05
N VAL A 382 11.96 23.92 -10.78
CA VAL A 382 12.38 23.10 -9.65
C VAL A 382 11.14 22.62 -8.90
N ASN A 383 10.92 21.31 -8.92
CA ASN A 383 9.83 20.67 -8.20
C ASN A 383 10.34 20.10 -6.86
N TRP A 384 9.70 20.51 -5.78
CA TRP A 384 10.03 20.10 -4.41
C TRP A 384 8.90 19.25 -3.84
N ASN A 385 9.20 18.43 -2.84
CA ASN A 385 8.17 17.81 -2.02
C ASN A 385 7.54 18.88 -1.11
N ASP A 386 6.20 18.91 -1.06
CA ASP A 386 5.46 19.90 -0.28
C ASP A 386 5.56 19.67 1.24
N LYS A 387 5.80 18.42 1.65
CA LYS A 387 5.92 18.02 3.06
C LYS A 387 7.37 18.06 3.55
N TYR A 388 8.34 17.59 2.75
CA TYR A 388 9.76 17.54 3.13
C TYR A 388 10.60 18.43 2.21
N PRO A 389 11.69 19.07 2.66
CA PRO A 389 12.59 19.86 1.81
C PRO A 389 13.42 18.96 0.86
N ARG A 390 12.73 18.22 -0.01
CA ARG A 390 13.27 17.18 -0.89
C ARG A 390 13.07 17.57 -2.34
N LEU A 391 14.14 17.47 -3.13
CA LEU A 391 14.07 17.68 -4.57
C LEU A 391 13.38 16.49 -5.24
N TYR A 392 12.32 16.74 -6.02
CA TYR A 392 11.72 15.73 -6.88
C TYR A 392 12.33 15.76 -8.28
N SER A 393 12.32 16.94 -8.90
CA SER A 393 12.82 17.08 -10.26
C SER A 393 13.30 18.49 -10.57
N LEU A 394 14.24 18.57 -11.51
CA LEU A 394 14.66 19.78 -12.20
C LEU A 394 14.37 19.57 -13.68
N TRP A 395 13.74 20.52 -14.35
CA TRP A 395 13.53 20.39 -15.79
C TRP A 395 13.36 21.75 -16.49
N THR A 396 13.54 21.77 -17.81
CA THR A 396 13.20 22.92 -18.65
C THR A 396 12.52 22.46 -19.94
N ASP A 397 11.46 23.17 -20.33
CA ASP A 397 10.77 22.93 -21.61
C ASP A 397 11.51 23.57 -22.79
N SER A 398 12.52 24.41 -22.52
CA SER A 398 13.23 25.12 -23.58
C SER A 398 14.30 24.24 -24.23
N ASN A 399 14.44 24.41 -25.54
CA ASN A 399 15.55 23.83 -26.26
C ASN A 399 16.87 24.60 -26.12
N GLU A 400 16.80 25.84 -25.62
CA GLU A 400 17.92 26.78 -25.49
C GLU A 400 18.48 26.83 -24.06
N HIS A 401 17.71 26.37 -23.07
CA HIS A 401 18.15 26.29 -21.68
C HIS A 401 18.54 24.86 -21.32
N SER A 402 19.54 24.75 -20.45
CA SER A 402 20.06 23.49 -19.92
C SER A 402 20.87 23.80 -18.67
N PHE A 403 21.12 22.78 -17.87
CA PHE A 403 21.91 22.86 -16.67
C PHE A 403 22.82 21.65 -16.59
N PHE A 404 23.84 21.71 -15.74
CA PHE A 404 24.83 20.66 -15.65
C PHE A 404 24.66 19.85 -14.38
N TRP A 405 24.79 18.53 -14.51
CA TRP A 405 25.02 17.61 -13.40
C TRP A 405 26.41 17.01 -13.55
N ASP A 406 27.36 17.50 -12.76
CA ASP A 406 28.80 17.37 -13.01
C ASP A 406 29.16 17.81 -14.45
N LYS A 407 29.57 16.88 -15.32
CA LYS A 407 29.96 17.16 -16.71
C LYS A 407 28.82 16.93 -17.71
N LEU A 408 27.69 16.39 -17.26
CA LEU A 408 26.56 16.10 -18.13
C LEU A 408 25.72 17.35 -18.33
N ASN A 409 25.52 17.73 -19.59
CA ASN A 409 24.61 18.81 -19.95
C ASN A 409 23.20 18.24 -20.13
N ILE A 410 22.25 18.71 -19.32
CA ILE A 410 20.95 18.07 -19.15
C ILE A 410 19.82 19.09 -19.18
N LYS A 411 18.64 18.64 -19.60
CA LYS A 411 17.38 19.39 -19.57
C LYS A 411 16.42 18.88 -18.52
N GLY A 412 16.66 17.69 -17.97
CA GLY A 412 15.81 17.07 -16.98
C GLY A 412 16.59 16.19 -16.02
N PHE A 413 16.23 16.25 -14.74
CA PHE A 413 16.71 15.39 -13.66
C PHE A 413 15.50 15.03 -12.81
N ASN A 414 15.19 13.75 -12.67
CA ASN A 414 14.04 13.28 -11.91
C ASN A 414 14.45 12.15 -10.96
N ILE A 415 14.14 12.30 -9.67
CA ILE A 415 14.33 11.25 -8.68
C ILE A 415 13.06 10.40 -8.64
N GLU A 416 13.17 9.17 -9.14
CA GLU A 416 12.08 8.22 -9.17
C GLU A 416 12.25 7.10 -8.15
N SER A 417 11.13 6.46 -7.81
CA SER A 417 11.07 5.34 -6.89
C SER A 417 10.36 4.19 -7.57
N MET A 418 11.12 3.16 -7.96
CA MET A 418 10.57 1.99 -8.61
C MET A 418 10.94 0.75 -7.79
N TYR A 419 9.94 0.01 -7.31
CA TYR A 419 10.11 -1.25 -6.57
C TYR A 419 11.05 -1.18 -5.35
N GLY A 420 11.01 -0.08 -4.58
CA GLY A 420 11.85 0.08 -3.40
C GLY A 420 13.34 0.34 -3.71
N ARG A 421 13.65 0.74 -4.95
CA ARG A 421 14.95 1.32 -5.32
C ARG A 421 14.72 2.74 -5.83
N LYS A 422 15.53 3.67 -5.34
CA LYS A 422 15.53 5.06 -5.82
C LYS A 422 16.52 5.19 -6.97
N GLU A 423 16.01 5.57 -8.14
CA GLU A 423 16.79 5.80 -9.36
C GLU A 423 16.67 7.26 -9.80
N VAL A 424 17.66 7.74 -10.54
CA VAL A 424 17.64 9.07 -11.13
C VAL A 424 17.51 8.92 -12.63
N ARG A 425 16.46 9.50 -13.21
CA ARG A 425 16.31 9.63 -14.65
C ARG A 425 16.77 11.01 -15.09
N VAL A 426 17.55 11.03 -16.16
CA VAL A 426 18.17 12.23 -16.71
C VAL A 426 17.79 12.35 -18.16
N GLU A 427 17.44 13.56 -18.59
CA GLU A 427 17.26 13.94 -19.98
C GLU A 427 18.45 14.77 -20.44
N LEU A 428 19.24 14.21 -21.35
CA LEU A 428 20.44 14.80 -21.92
C LEU A 428 20.08 15.82 -23.01
N THR A 429 20.87 16.89 -23.13
CA THR A 429 20.80 17.77 -24.30
C THR A 429 21.27 17.05 -25.57
N ASN A 430 20.93 17.58 -26.74
CA ASN A 430 21.26 16.94 -28.03
C ASN A 430 22.77 16.81 -28.29
N ASP A 431 23.56 17.72 -27.72
CA ASP A 431 25.02 17.78 -27.77
C ASP A 431 25.69 17.03 -26.62
N SER A 432 24.94 16.60 -25.61
CA SER A 432 25.48 15.79 -24.52
C SER A 432 25.39 14.30 -24.82
N SER A 433 26.40 13.57 -24.37
CA SER A 433 26.41 12.12 -24.46
C SER A 433 27.19 11.53 -23.29
N ILE A 434 26.85 10.29 -22.95
CA ILE A 434 27.55 9.50 -21.93
C ILE A 434 27.84 8.11 -22.49
N LYS A 435 28.86 7.42 -21.95
CA LYS A 435 29.19 6.07 -22.38
C LYS A 435 28.68 5.01 -21.42
N LEU A 436 28.14 3.93 -21.97
CA LEU A 436 27.85 2.68 -21.27
C LEU A 436 28.55 1.54 -22.04
N GLY A 437 29.62 1.00 -21.46
CA GLY A 437 30.61 0.23 -22.23
C GLY A 437 31.24 1.10 -23.33
N ASN A 438 31.26 0.62 -24.57
CA ASN A 438 31.70 1.38 -25.74
C ASN A 438 30.53 2.00 -26.54
N PHE A 439 29.30 1.95 -26.04
CA PHE A 439 28.17 2.63 -26.68
C PHE A 439 28.06 4.09 -26.24
N ILE A 440 27.49 4.91 -27.12
CA ILE A 440 27.21 6.32 -26.87
C ILE A 440 25.72 6.46 -26.57
N CYS A 441 25.42 6.83 -25.34
CA CYS A 441 24.08 7.11 -24.85
C CYS A 441 23.70 8.56 -25.12
N ARG A 442 22.46 8.78 -25.56
CA ARG A 442 21.87 10.11 -25.78
C ARG A 442 20.42 10.17 -25.37
N GLN A 443 19.88 11.38 -25.29
CA GLN A 443 18.48 11.69 -24.94
C GLN A 443 18.10 11.34 -23.50
N LYS A 444 18.05 10.06 -23.14
CA LYS A 444 17.61 9.61 -21.81
C LYS A 444 18.59 8.63 -21.21
N ALA A 445 18.88 8.83 -19.93
CA ALA A 445 19.76 7.97 -19.15
C ALA A 445 19.13 7.72 -17.77
N THR A 446 19.40 6.55 -17.21
CA THR A 446 18.99 6.21 -15.84
C THR A 446 20.19 5.78 -15.04
N PHE A 447 20.23 6.27 -13.81
CA PHE A 447 21.30 6.05 -12.87
C PHE A 447 20.77 5.44 -11.59
N TRP A 448 21.49 4.46 -11.05
CA TRP A 448 21.22 3.91 -9.73
C TRP A 448 22.11 4.56 -8.69
N HIS A 449 21.50 4.88 -7.55
CA HIS A 449 22.23 5.32 -6.36
C HIS A 449 23.06 4.14 -5.81
N HIS A 450 24.29 4.41 -5.39
CA HIS A 450 25.16 3.38 -4.83
C HIS A 450 24.63 2.88 -3.49
N ASP A 451 24.90 1.62 -3.18
CA ASP A 451 24.65 1.05 -1.83
C ASP A 451 25.60 1.63 -0.78
N LYS A 452 26.75 2.14 -1.19
CA LYS A 452 27.76 2.78 -0.33
C LYS A 452 28.24 4.08 -0.97
N PRO A 453 27.43 5.13 -0.97
CA PRO A 453 27.81 6.40 -1.58
C PRO A 453 29.00 7.03 -0.83
N LEU A 454 29.73 7.93 -1.51
CA LEU A 454 30.86 8.66 -0.94
C LEU A 454 30.38 9.61 0.17
N ASP A 455 29.25 10.26 -0.06
CA ASP A 455 28.53 11.11 0.88
C ASP A 455 27.01 11.04 0.64
N ASN A 456 26.23 11.88 1.32
CA ASN A 456 24.77 11.90 1.21
C ASN A 456 24.25 12.88 0.16
N SER A 457 25.10 13.35 -0.75
CA SER A 457 24.75 14.35 -1.76
C SER A 457 24.14 13.73 -3.02
N LEU A 458 23.52 14.57 -3.85
CA LEU A 458 23.08 14.20 -5.20
C LEU A 458 24.22 14.29 -6.23
N ALA A 459 25.49 14.30 -5.80
CA ALA A 459 26.63 14.38 -6.70
C ALA A 459 26.69 13.16 -7.64
N TYR A 460 27.06 13.41 -8.90
CA TYR A 460 27.14 12.40 -9.96
C TYR A 460 27.94 11.14 -9.57
N GLU A 461 29.00 11.29 -8.78
CA GLU A 461 29.86 10.21 -8.32
C GLU A 461 29.19 9.18 -7.41
N ASN A 462 28.08 9.52 -6.75
CA ASN A 462 27.29 8.60 -5.92
C ASN A 462 26.35 7.70 -6.74
N PHE A 463 26.43 7.78 -8.07
CA PHE A 463 25.53 7.06 -8.96
C PHE A 463 26.28 6.25 -10.02
N THR A 464 25.62 5.24 -10.57
CA THR A 464 26.13 4.45 -11.69
C THR A 464 25.11 4.47 -12.81
N LEU A 465 25.54 4.81 -14.03
CA LEU A 465 24.73 4.67 -15.24
C LEU A 465 24.40 3.18 -15.44
N ILE A 466 23.11 2.85 -15.46
CA ILE A 466 22.66 1.46 -15.60
C ILE A 466 21.93 1.18 -16.90
N ARG A 467 21.26 2.19 -17.46
CA ARG A 467 20.59 2.12 -18.76
C ARG A 467 20.52 3.47 -19.44
N CYS A 468 20.39 3.45 -20.76
CA CYS A 468 20.25 4.65 -21.55
C CYS A 468 19.58 4.36 -22.89
N ASN A 469 19.10 5.42 -23.54
CA ASN A 469 18.77 5.38 -24.95
C ASN A 469 20.03 5.62 -25.78
N ILE A 470 20.09 5.00 -26.95
CA ILE A 470 21.12 5.26 -27.96
C ILE A 470 20.45 5.80 -29.23
N ASP A 471 21.11 6.75 -29.88
CA ASP A 471 20.74 7.30 -31.19
C ASP A 471 21.78 7.00 -32.29
N ASP A 472 22.92 6.45 -31.89
CA ASP A 472 23.95 5.87 -32.75
C ASP A 472 24.80 4.90 -31.91
N GLY A 473 25.15 3.74 -32.48
CA GLY A 473 25.94 2.71 -31.82
C GLY A 473 26.59 1.76 -32.82
N ILE A 474 27.60 1.02 -32.37
CA ILE A 474 28.29 0.03 -33.20
C ILE A 474 28.33 -1.31 -32.45
N LEU A 475 27.76 -2.35 -33.06
CA LEU A 475 27.96 -3.75 -32.69
C LEU A 475 29.14 -4.34 -33.46
N LEU A 476 29.94 -5.19 -32.83
CA LEU A 476 31.05 -5.89 -33.50
C LEU A 476 30.69 -7.37 -33.73
N ILE A 477 30.42 -7.74 -34.98
CA ILE A 477 30.33 -9.15 -35.41
C ILE A 477 31.70 -9.58 -35.91
N LYS A 478 32.50 -10.31 -35.12
CA LYS A 478 33.86 -10.72 -35.52
C LYS A 478 34.69 -9.57 -36.08
N ASN A 479 34.76 -8.47 -35.32
CA ASN A 479 35.45 -7.22 -35.68
C ASN A 479 34.84 -6.44 -36.87
N HIS A 480 33.73 -6.89 -37.45
CA HIS A 480 32.99 -6.12 -38.45
C HIS A 480 31.98 -5.20 -37.74
N PRO A 481 32.08 -3.88 -37.93
CA PRO A 481 31.17 -2.93 -37.30
C PRO A 481 29.79 -2.95 -37.99
N VAL A 482 28.74 -3.08 -37.19
CA VAL A 482 27.34 -2.95 -37.61
C VAL A 482 26.72 -1.76 -36.90
N LYS A 483 26.26 -0.79 -37.69
CA LYS A 483 25.69 0.46 -37.18
C LYS A 483 24.28 0.23 -36.62
N ILE A 484 24.04 0.77 -35.43
CA ILE A 484 22.78 0.76 -34.71
C ILE A 484 22.22 2.16 -34.63
N ASN A 485 21.00 2.38 -35.14
CA ASN A 485 20.44 3.72 -35.23
C ASN A 485 19.64 4.13 -33.98
N LYS A 486 18.83 3.24 -33.39
CA LYS A 486 18.04 3.57 -32.20
C LYS A 486 17.82 2.33 -31.36
N GLY A 487 17.96 2.47 -30.06
CA GLY A 487 17.73 1.40 -29.12
C GLY A 487 17.79 1.86 -27.68
N LYS A 488 17.55 0.93 -26.78
CA LYS A 488 17.76 1.05 -25.35
C LYS A 488 18.88 0.09 -24.95
N LEU A 489 19.76 0.53 -24.08
CA LEU A 489 20.92 -0.22 -23.63
C LEU A 489 20.88 -0.34 -22.10
N ALA A 490 21.17 -1.51 -21.54
CA ALA A 490 21.23 -1.74 -20.09
C ALA A 490 22.30 -2.79 -19.72
N TYR A 491 22.73 -2.84 -18.46
CA TYR A 491 23.53 -3.98 -17.97
C TYR A 491 22.70 -5.26 -17.87
N PHE A 492 23.28 -6.38 -18.31
CA PHE A 492 22.61 -7.67 -18.37
C PHE A 492 23.27 -8.72 -17.46
N TYR A 493 22.51 -9.48 -16.66
CA TYR A 493 23.03 -10.39 -15.63
C TYR A 493 22.63 -11.86 -15.89
N PRO A 494 23.56 -12.73 -16.35
CA PRO A 494 23.26 -14.08 -16.84
C PRO A 494 22.72 -15.12 -15.82
N ASN A 495 23.06 -14.96 -14.54
CA ASN A 495 23.08 -16.07 -13.57
C ASN A 495 21.99 -16.01 -12.50
N GLU A 496 21.05 -15.08 -12.59
CA GLU A 496 19.95 -15.04 -11.63
C GLU A 496 18.81 -15.94 -12.13
N GLN A 497 18.48 -16.99 -11.37
CA GLN A 497 17.32 -17.84 -11.62
C GLN A 497 16.03 -17.03 -11.47
N TYR A 498 15.62 -16.32 -12.53
CA TYR A 498 14.28 -15.75 -12.60
C TYR A 498 13.47 -16.42 -13.71
N SER A 499 12.33 -16.94 -13.29
CA SER A 499 11.28 -17.56 -14.09
C SER A 499 10.18 -16.56 -14.50
N GLU A 500 10.31 -15.29 -14.15
CA GLU A 500 9.32 -14.26 -14.45
C GLU A 500 9.96 -13.00 -15.02
N ILE A 501 9.16 -12.35 -15.87
CA ILE A 501 9.44 -11.27 -16.79
C ILE A 501 10.22 -10.15 -16.10
N VAL A 502 11.35 -9.77 -16.67
CA VAL A 502 11.93 -8.45 -16.44
C VAL A 502 11.69 -7.67 -17.72
N ASP A 503 10.64 -6.85 -17.73
CA ASP A 503 10.52 -5.76 -18.69
C ASP A 503 11.77 -4.87 -18.57
N PHE A 504 12.09 -4.05 -19.57
CA PHE A 504 13.20 -3.08 -19.50
C PHE A 504 13.12 -2.17 -18.24
N ASP A 505 11.94 -2.16 -17.60
CA ASP A 505 11.56 -1.44 -16.39
C ASP A 505 11.58 -2.27 -15.08
N GLU A 506 11.82 -3.59 -15.09
CA GLU A 506 11.71 -4.44 -13.90
C GLU A 506 13.02 -5.13 -13.48
N ILE A 507 14.16 -4.43 -13.42
CA ILE A 507 15.38 -5.03 -12.85
C ILE A 507 15.19 -5.22 -11.34
N LYS A 508 14.58 -6.34 -10.94
CA LYS A 508 14.11 -6.55 -9.57
C LYS A 508 15.15 -7.13 -8.60
N SER A 509 16.35 -7.51 -9.02
CA SER A 509 17.18 -8.29 -8.08
C SER A 509 18.67 -8.44 -8.38
N VAL A 510 19.30 -7.53 -9.14
CA VAL A 510 20.78 -7.53 -9.23
C VAL A 510 21.35 -7.69 -7.83
N LYS A 511 22.15 -8.75 -7.59
CA LYS A 511 22.91 -8.94 -6.34
C LYS A 511 23.35 -7.56 -5.87
N LYS A 512 22.87 -7.13 -4.70
CA LYS A 512 23.01 -5.77 -4.15
C LYS A 512 24.39 -5.12 -4.37
N SER A 513 25.45 -5.92 -4.46
CA SER A 513 26.83 -5.46 -4.64
C SER A 513 27.33 -5.22 -6.08
N GLN A 514 26.62 -5.59 -7.16
CA GLN A 514 27.16 -5.49 -8.52
C GLN A 514 26.33 -4.57 -9.43
N PHE A 515 26.60 -3.27 -9.42
CA PHE A 515 25.98 -2.28 -10.31
C PHE A 515 26.42 -2.39 -11.79
N LYS A 516 27.49 -3.13 -12.06
CA LYS A 516 28.07 -3.32 -13.40
C LYS A 516 28.15 -4.80 -13.71
N SER A 517 27.70 -5.16 -14.91
CA SER A 517 27.92 -6.48 -15.50
C SER A 517 29.01 -6.41 -16.57
N GLU A 518 29.62 -7.55 -16.86
CA GLU A 518 30.49 -7.72 -18.03
C GLU A 518 29.70 -7.71 -19.35
N TYR A 519 28.37 -7.83 -19.26
CA TYR A 519 27.45 -7.88 -20.38
C TYR A 519 26.51 -6.69 -20.41
N LEU A 520 26.18 -6.26 -21.62
CA LEU A 520 25.19 -5.26 -21.94
C LEU A 520 24.13 -5.88 -22.84
N GLU A 521 22.90 -5.46 -22.63
CA GLU A 521 21.76 -5.80 -23.46
C GLU A 521 21.30 -4.56 -24.22
N LEU A 522 21.15 -4.74 -25.53
CA LEU A 522 20.63 -3.77 -26.47
C LEU A 522 19.26 -4.25 -26.97
N ASP A 523 18.25 -3.41 -26.81
CA ASP A 523 16.90 -3.62 -27.34
C ASP A 523 16.59 -2.54 -28.37
N LEU A 524 16.24 -2.94 -29.59
CA LEU A 524 15.97 -2.01 -30.67
C LEU A 524 14.54 -1.51 -30.64
N ILE A 525 14.35 -0.21 -30.89
CA ILE A 525 13.00 0.38 -30.98
C ILE A 525 12.27 -0.17 -32.21
N GLU A 526 12.99 -0.35 -33.32
CA GLU A 526 12.47 -0.89 -34.57
C GLU A 526 13.43 -1.97 -35.08
N PRO A 527 12.97 -3.21 -35.32
CA PRO A 527 13.82 -4.26 -35.88
C PRO A 527 14.21 -3.97 -37.32
N TYR A 528 15.48 -4.22 -37.68
CA TYR A 528 15.98 -4.03 -39.05
C TYR A 528 17.00 -5.10 -39.44
N PRO A 529 17.15 -5.38 -40.74
CA PRO A 529 17.97 -6.49 -41.19
C PRO A 529 19.46 -6.15 -41.06
N ILE A 530 20.23 -7.06 -40.44
CA ILE A 530 21.67 -6.88 -40.21
C ILE A 530 22.52 -7.96 -40.88
N LEU A 531 21.95 -9.11 -41.16
CA LEU A 531 22.64 -10.26 -41.75
C LEU A 531 21.67 -11.14 -42.53
N ASN A 532 22.20 -11.88 -43.49
CA ASN A 532 21.52 -13.00 -44.13
C ASN A 532 21.95 -14.30 -43.44
N ILE A 533 20.99 -15.17 -43.14
CA ILE A 533 21.23 -16.56 -42.72
C ILE A 533 20.65 -17.45 -43.80
N ALA A 534 21.49 -18.29 -44.40
CA ALA A 534 21.11 -19.05 -45.58
C ALA A 534 20.44 -18.14 -46.64
N ASN A 535 19.16 -18.39 -46.97
CA ASN A 535 18.40 -17.64 -48.00
C ASN A 535 17.42 -16.62 -47.40
N SER A 536 17.61 -16.19 -46.16
CA SER A 536 16.64 -15.32 -45.47
C SER A 536 17.32 -14.19 -44.69
N GLN A 537 16.60 -13.08 -44.52
CA GLN A 537 17.09 -11.90 -43.82
C GLN A 537 16.78 -11.99 -42.33
N PHE A 538 17.79 -11.78 -41.50
CA PHE A 538 17.64 -11.70 -40.05
C PHE A 538 17.51 -10.24 -39.60
N TYR A 539 16.34 -9.92 -39.07
CA TYR A 539 15.97 -8.65 -38.48
C TYR A 539 16.33 -8.67 -37.00
N LEU A 540 17.36 -7.91 -36.63
CA LEU A 540 17.78 -7.81 -35.24
C LEU A 540 16.66 -7.16 -34.43
N GLU A 541 16.31 -7.77 -33.31
CA GLU A 541 15.45 -7.15 -32.29
C GLU A 541 16.29 -6.79 -31.08
N GLN A 542 17.11 -7.73 -30.59
CA GLN A 542 17.90 -7.58 -29.38
C GLN A 542 19.31 -8.19 -29.52
N ALA A 543 20.27 -7.65 -28.77
CA ALA A 543 21.63 -8.17 -28.71
C ALA A 543 22.14 -8.19 -27.27
N VAL A 544 22.82 -9.27 -26.90
CA VAL A 544 23.68 -9.31 -25.71
C VAL A 544 25.13 -9.23 -26.18
N VAL A 545 25.83 -8.24 -25.67
CA VAL A 545 27.24 -7.96 -25.98
C VAL A 545 28.05 -7.88 -24.70
N ASN A 546 29.37 -8.00 -24.80
CA ASN A 546 30.23 -7.62 -23.70
C ASN A 546 30.48 -6.10 -23.68
N THR A 547 31.15 -5.61 -22.64
CA THR A 547 31.50 -4.18 -22.50
C THR A 547 32.42 -3.62 -23.62
N LYS A 548 32.98 -4.48 -24.48
CA LYS A 548 33.75 -4.09 -25.68
C LYS A 548 32.91 -4.05 -26.96
N ASN A 549 31.59 -4.27 -26.86
CA ASN A 549 30.62 -4.39 -27.96
C ASN A 549 30.78 -5.67 -28.80
N GLU A 550 31.53 -6.66 -28.31
CA GLU A 550 31.62 -7.97 -28.97
C GLU A 550 30.35 -8.76 -28.66
N ILE A 551 29.77 -9.36 -29.70
CA ILE A 551 28.51 -10.09 -29.58
C ILE A 551 28.70 -11.39 -28.82
N ILE A 552 27.85 -11.56 -27.81
CA ILE A 552 27.65 -12.83 -27.12
C ILE A 552 26.50 -13.59 -27.77
N ALA A 553 25.39 -12.89 -28.04
CA ALA A 553 24.24 -13.46 -28.72
C ALA A 553 23.35 -12.39 -29.36
N LEU A 554 22.63 -12.76 -30.42
CA LEU A 554 21.61 -11.94 -31.08
C LEU A 554 20.26 -12.65 -31.03
N LEU A 555 19.18 -11.89 -30.87
CA LEU A 555 17.81 -12.35 -30.97
C LEU A 555 17.10 -11.53 -32.05
N GLY A 556 16.35 -12.19 -32.92
CA GLY A 556 15.65 -11.49 -33.99
C GLY A 556 14.78 -12.39 -34.82
N GLU A 557 13.98 -11.77 -35.70
CA GLU A 557 13.09 -12.47 -36.61
C GLU A 557 13.79 -12.73 -37.94
N ILE A 558 13.59 -13.92 -38.50
CA ILE A 558 13.98 -14.20 -39.88
C ILE A 558 12.77 -14.00 -40.80
N LYS A 559 12.98 -13.27 -41.90
CA LYS A 559 11.97 -13.04 -42.94
C LYS A 559 12.51 -13.51 -44.28
N GLU A 560 11.65 -14.15 -45.07
CA GLU A 560 12.01 -14.62 -46.41
C GLU A 560 12.29 -13.45 -47.35
N ILE A 561 13.32 -13.61 -48.18
CA ILE A 561 13.63 -12.65 -49.24
C ILE A 561 12.65 -12.83 -50.44
N ALA A 562 12.08 -14.02 -50.60
CA ALA A 562 11.08 -14.36 -51.62
C ALA A 562 9.86 -15.05 -50.96
N PRO A 563 8.62 -14.54 -51.10
CA PRO A 563 7.50 -14.81 -50.19
C PRO A 563 6.79 -16.19 -50.31
N MET A 564 7.45 -17.25 -50.79
CA MET A 564 6.77 -18.53 -51.07
C MET A 564 7.59 -19.81 -50.86
N GLU A 565 8.84 -19.75 -50.37
CA GLU A 565 9.70 -20.94 -50.33
C GLU A 565 9.76 -21.65 -48.97
N GLY A 566 9.38 -20.97 -47.87
CA GLY A 566 9.62 -21.48 -46.52
C GLY A 566 11.08 -21.24 -46.11
N VAL A 567 11.33 -20.91 -44.85
CA VAL A 567 12.69 -20.76 -44.33
C VAL A 567 13.30 -22.15 -44.13
N THR A 568 14.45 -22.42 -44.75
CA THR A 568 15.17 -23.68 -44.57
C THR A 568 16.42 -23.44 -43.73
N LEU A 569 16.48 -24.06 -42.54
CA LEU A 569 17.67 -24.10 -41.69
C LEU A 569 18.15 -25.55 -41.62
N GLY A 570 19.29 -25.83 -42.26
CA GLY A 570 19.87 -27.17 -42.31
C GLY A 570 18.92 -28.17 -42.98
N LYS A 571 18.48 -29.18 -42.23
CA LYS A 571 17.53 -30.21 -42.71
C LYS A 571 16.05 -29.83 -42.49
N CYS A 572 15.79 -28.69 -41.88
CA CYS A 572 14.46 -28.33 -41.40
C CYS A 572 13.87 -27.20 -42.23
N LYS A 573 12.65 -27.42 -42.72
CA LYS A 573 11.86 -26.46 -43.48
C LYS A 573 10.73 -25.93 -42.60
N TYR A 574 10.60 -24.61 -42.55
CA TYR A 574 9.59 -23.92 -41.78
C TYR A 574 8.66 -23.14 -42.70
N GLU A 575 7.36 -23.40 -42.59
CA GLU A 575 6.33 -22.78 -43.43
C GLU A 575 5.84 -21.43 -42.89
N ASN A 576 6.24 -21.05 -41.67
CA ASN A 576 5.83 -19.80 -41.03
C ASN A 576 6.81 -18.66 -41.37
N PRO A 577 6.35 -17.53 -41.94
CA PRO A 577 7.21 -16.43 -42.40
C PRO A 577 7.84 -15.57 -41.28
N SER A 578 7.63 -15.89 -40.00
CA SER A 578 8.20 -15.14 -38.87
C SER A 578 8.64 -16.08 -37.76
N LEU A 579 9.89 -16.55 -37.85
CA LEU A 579 10.54 -17.34 -36.80
C LEU A 579 11.51 -16.44 -36.04
N THR A 580 11.44 -16.49 -34.71
CA THR A 580 12.44 -15.85 -33.87
C THR A 580 13.62 -16.80 -33.67
N LEU A 581 14.82 -16.32 -33.99
CA LEU A 581 16.07 -17.07 -33.87
C LEU A 581 16.96 -16.43 -32.81
N ILE A 582 17.72 -17.29 -32.13
CA ILE A 582 18.85 -16.90 -31.30
C ILE A 582 20.14 -17.33 -32.01
N LEU A 583 21.04 -16.36 -32.22
CA LEU A 583 22.32 -16.54 -32.87
C LEU A 583 23.44 -16.43 -31.82
N LYS A 584 24.32 -17.43 -31.75
CA LYS A 584 25.47 -17.47 -30.81
C LYS A 584 26.73 -17.97 -31.53
N ASN A 585 27.86 -17.92 -30.82
CA ASN A 585 29.10 -18.58 -31.22
C ASN A 585 29.50 -18.33 -32.68
N PHE A 586 29.44 -17.05 -33.09
CA PHE A 586 29.91 -16.64 -34.41
C PHE A 586 31.34 -17.16 -34.63
N THR A 587 31.62 -17.65 -35.83
CA THR A 587 32.96 -17.88 -36.39
C THR A 587 33.11 -16.99 -37.62
N ASP A 588 34.22 -17.10 -38.37
CA ASP A 588 34.40 -16.31 -39.59
C ASP A 588 33.43 -16.74 -40.71
N ASN A 589 32.92 -17.98 -40.67
CA ASN A 589 32.14 -18.58 -41.76
C ASN A 589 30.74 -19.04 -41.34
N ASP A 590 30.52 -19.31 -40.05
CA ASP A 590 29.28 -19.86 -39.55
C ASP A 590 28.82 -19.22 -38.24
N VAL A 591 27.55 -19.40 -37.94
CA VAL A 591 26.92 -18.99 -36.68
C VAL A 591 26.04 -20.12 -36.17
N GLU A 592 26.01 -20.29 -34.85
CA GLU A 592 25.08 -21.23 -34.22
C GLU A 592 23.69 -20.60 -34.12
N VAL A 593 22.73 -21.27 -34.72
CA VAL A 593 21.33 -20.86 -34.81
C VAL A 593 20.49 -21.80 -33.97
N SER A 594 19.63 -21.23 -33.14
CA SER A 594 18.61 -21.97 -32.39
C SER A 594 17.26 -21.27 -32.50
N LEU A 595 16.18 -22.06 -32.50
CA LEU A 595 14.83 -21.52 -32.50
C LEU A 595 14.46 -21.00 -31.12
N SER A 596 13.91 -19.79 -31.06
CA SER A 596 13.26 -19.30 -29.86
C SER A 596 11.75 -19.45 -29.96
N THR A 597 11.16 -20.26 -29.07
CA THR A 597 9.70 -20.41 -28.98
C THR A 597 9.03 -19.32 -28.16
N ARG A 598 9.80 -18.38 -27.59
CA ARG A 598 9.30 -17.23 -26.82
C ARG A 598 10.09 -15.99 -27.22
N LYS A 599 9.43 -14.87 -27.52
CA LYS A 599 10.07 -13.56 -27.76
C LYS A 599 10.69 -12.94 -26.47
N HIS A 600 11.35 -13.74 -25.63
CA HIS A 600 11.62 -13.34 -24.24
C HIS A 600 13.07 -13.63 -23.80
N TYR A 601 13.63 -12.61 -23.14
CA TYR A 601 15.00 -12.38 -22.65
C TYR A 601 15.77 -13.54 -21.96
N PRO A 602 15.17 -14.42 -21.12
CA PRO A 602 15.97 -15.37 -20.32
C PRO A 602 16.61 -16.53 -21.10
N LEU A 603 16.31 -16.66 -22.39
CA LEU A 603 16.74 -17.78 -23.24
C LEU A 603 18.03 -17.46 -24.03
N ILE A 604 18.44 -16.20 -24.11
CA ILE A 604 19.60 -15.78 -24.91
C ILE A 604 20.91 -16.40 -24.39
N LEU A 605 21.03 -16.71 -23.10
CA LEU A 605 22.22 -17.37 -22.54
C LEU A 605 22.02 -18.82 -22.08
N LYS A 606 20.78 -19.30 -21.89
CA LYS A 606 20.55 -20.71 -21.57
C LYS A 606 20.72 -21.57 -22.81
N ASN A 607 21.50 -22.64 -22.72
CA ASN A 607 21.49 -23.70 -23.72
C ASN A 607 20.16 -24.45 -23.58
N THR A 608 19.20 -24.17 -24.46
CA THR A 608 17.97 -24.96 -24.51
C THR A 608 18.24 -26.26 -25.24
N GLU A 609 18.63 -27.31 -24.52
CA GLU A 609 18.52 -28.68 -25.01
C GLU A 609 17.04 -29.09 -24.96
N ASN A 610 16.29 -28.84 -26.03
CA ASN A 610 14.94 -29.39 -26.18
C ASN A 610 14.94 -30.37 -27.36
N ALA A 611 14.97 -31.65 -27.01
CA ALA A 611 15.02 -32.80 -27.92
C ALA A 611 13.81 -32.87 -28.86
N TYR A 612 13.95 -32.26 -30.04
CA TYR A 612 13.23 -32.57 -31.29
C TYR A 612 14.18 -32.20 -32.44
N SER A 613 14.33 -33.05 -33.45
CA SER A 613 15.39 -32.99 -34.49
C SER A 613 15.53 -31.68 -35.30
N CYS A 614 14.58 -30.75 -35.15
CA CYS A 614 14.59 -29.43 -35.79
C CYS A 614 14.76 -28.25 -34.82
N ARG A 615 14.76 -28.47 -33.51
CA ARG A 615 15.03 -27.41 -32.51
C ARG A 615 16.47 -27.41 -31.98
N ASP A 616 17.31 -28.32 -32.48
CA ASP A 616 18.72 -28.40 -32.12
C ASP A 616 19.51 -27.19 -32.61
N ILE A 617 20.64 -26.91 -31.95
CA ILE A 617 21.60 -25.88 -32.39
C ILE A 617 22.16 -26.31 -33.76
N GLN A 618 22.03 -25.43 -34.76
CA GLN A 618 22.52 -25.67 -36.11
C GLN A 618 23.54 -24.62 -36.52
N LYS A 619 24.65 -25.05 -37.13
CA LYS A 619 25.59 -24.12 -37.75
C LYS A 619 25.09 -23.70 -39.13
N GLN A 620 24.97 -22.40 -39.36
CA GLN A 620 24.53 -21.84 -40.64
C GLN A 620 25.57 -20.84 -41.17
N PRO A 621 25.81 -20.80 -42.49
CA PRO A 621 26.57 -19.71 -43.09
C PRO A 621 25.78 -18.41 -42.95
N TYR A 622 26.51 -17.32 -42.71
CA TYR A 622 25.93 -15.98 -42.61
C TYR A 622 26.72 -14.96 -43.43
N TYR A 623 26.03 -13.91 -43.85
CA TYR A 623 26.64 -12.75 -44.52
C TYR A 623 26.16 -11.47 -43.88
N ILE A 624 27.07 -10.60 -43.48
CA ILE A 624 26.73 -9.29 -42.91
C ILE A 624 26.23 -8.39 -44.03
N LEU A 625 25.08 -7.76 -43.84
CA LEU A 625 24.56 -6.80 -44.80
C LEU A 625 25.39 -5.51 -44.68
N SER A 626 26.01 -5.07 -45.78
CA SER A 626 26.76 -3.80 -45.78
C SER A 626 25.80 -2.64 -45.52
N VAL A 627 25.90 -2.01 -44.35
CA VAL A 627 25.06 -0.87 -43.99
C VAL A 627 25.59 0.37 -44.72
N ASN A 628 25.11 0.62 -45.93
CA ASN A 628 25.23 1.93 -46.56
C ASN A 628 23.84 2.50 -46.86
N SER A 629 23.48 3.50 -46.04
CA SER A 629 22.49 4.56 -46.26
C SER A 629 21.04 4.18 -46.55
N ARG A 630 20.17 5.03 -46.01
CA ARG A 630 18.71 5.03 -46.02
C ARG A 630 18.00 5.10 -47.38
N ASP A 631 18.66 4.77 -48.50
CA ASP A 631 18.05 4.87 -49.82
C ASP A 631 17.94 3.49 -50.50
N GLY A 632 16.70 3.01 -50.54
CA GLY A 632 16.12 2.12 -51.56
C GLY A 632 16.97 1.00 -52.17
N TYR A 633 16.57 -0.24 -51.88
CA TYR A 633 16.63 -1.41 -52.77
C TYR A 633 17.57 -1.30 -54.00
N ARG A 634 18.86 -1.58 -53.84
CA ARG A 634 19.68 -2.16 -54.92
C ARG A 634 20.70 -3.15 -54.36
N ASN A 635 20.50 -4.41 -54.73
CA ASN A 635 21.47 -5.49 -54.60
C ASN A 635 22.78 -5.09 -55.28
N ASN A 636 23.83 -4.81 -54.50
CA ASN A 636 25.20 -4.88 -54.97
C ASN A 636 25.90 -5.98 -54.18
N PHE A 637 25.99 -7.15 -54.82
CA PHE A 637 26.86 -8.24 -54.38
C PHE A 637 28.31 -7.80 -54.56
N ILE A 638 29.05 -7.65 -53.47
CA ILE A 638 30.51 -7.69 -53.53
C ILE A 638 30.87 -9.18 -53.49
N LYS A 639 31.21 -9.74 -54.64
CA LYS A 639 31.92 -11.03 -54.73
C LYS A 639 33.38 -10.79 -54.34
N ASN A 640 33.90 -11.58 -53.41
CA ASN A 640 35.32 -11.88 -53.34
C ASN A 640 35.71 -12.77 -54.52
#